data_AF-A0A378N7I7-F1
#
_entry.id   AF-A0A378N7I7-F1
#
_cell.length_a   1.000
_cell.length_b   1.000
_cell.length_c   1.000
_cell.angle_alpha   90.00
_cell.angle_beta   90.00
_cell.angle_gamma   90.00
#
_symmetry.space_group_name_H-M   'P 1'
#
loop_
_entity.id
_entity.type
_entity.pdbx_description
1 polymer ?
#
loop_
_entity_poly.entity_id
_entity_poly.type
_entity_poly.pdbx_seq_one_letter_code
_entity_poly.pdbx_strand_id
1 'polypeptide(L)'
;MLDIDHGTYPFVTSSNTTAGGVATGSGYGPRHLDYVLGIIKAYCTRVGSGPFTTELFDDVGAEIARKGNEFGAVTGRPRRCGWFDAVAVRRAVQINSISGFCMTKLDVLDGFKELKICVAYKMPNGKIVEYAPLAAKDWKVLNQFMKQCRVGLKILSV
;
A
#
# COMPACT_ATOMS: atom_id res chain seq x y z
N MET A 1 -5.87 0.00 -3.41
CA MET A 1 -6.51 -1.17 -2.75
C MET A 1 -7.92 -0.89 -2.20
N LEU A 2 -8.57 0.22 -2.59
CA LEU A 2 -9.93 0.57 -2.16
C LEU A 2 -10.94 0.52 -3.32
N ASP A 3 -10.53 0.01 -4.48
CA ASP A 3 -11.40 -0.19 -5.63
C ASP A 3 -12.54 -1.16 -5.32
N ILE A 4 -13.74 -0.89 -5.83
CA ILE A 4 -14.92 -1.71 -5.56
C ILE A 4 -14.77 -3.17 -6.02
N ASP A 5 -14.10 -3.40 -7.16
CA ASP A 5 -13.94 -4.73 -7.76
C ASP A 5 -12.62 -5.38 -7.35
N HIS A 6 -11.55 -4.57 -7.27
CA HIS A 6 -10.19 -5.09 -7.13
C HIS A 6 -9.54 -4.82 -5.76
N GLY A 7 -10.22 -4.06 -4.90
CA GLY A 7 -9.79 -3.75 -3.54
C GLY A 7 -10.13 -4.84 -2.53
N THR A 8 -9.91 -4.53 -1.26
CA THR A 8 -10.16 -5.46 -0.15
C THR A 8 -11.66 -5.51 0.22
N TYR A 9 -12.51 -5.96 -0.69
CA TYR A 9 -13.97 -5.99 -0.51
C TYR A 9 -14.37 -6.79 0.76
N PRO A 10 -15.30 -6.30 1.60
CA PRO A 10 -16.18 -5.12 1.42
C PRO A 10 -15.60 -3.80 1.97
N PHE A 11 -14.35 -3.78 2.43
CA PHE A 11 -13.73 -2.60 3.02
C PHE A 11 -13.10 -1.72 1.93
N VAL A 12 -13.95 -1.20 1.05
CA VAL A 12 -13.61 -0.47 -0.18
C VAL A 12 -14.53 0.73 -0.33
N THR A 13 -14.23 1.62 -1.29
CA THR A 13 -15.19 2.63 -1.74
C THR A 13 -16.16 2.01 -2.75
N SER A 14 -17.29 2.66 -3.01
CA SER A 14 -18.32 2.22 -3.96
C SER A 14 -18.04 2.65 -5.42
N SER A 15 -16.77 2.88 -5.77
CA SER A 15 -16.36 3.33 -7.11
C SER A 15 -15.09 2.63 -7.57
N ASN A 16 -14.85 2.70 -8.89
CA ASN A 16 -13.58 2.26 -9.46
C ASN A 16 -12.50 3.33 -9.23
N THR A 17 -11.43 2.94 -8.55
CA THR A 17 -10.25 3.78 -8.27
C THR A 17 -9.04 3.38 -9.11
N THR A 18 -9.24 2.41 -10.01
CA THR A 18 -8.24 1.96 -10.99
C THR A 18 -8.22 2.88 -12.21
N ALA A 19 -7.17 2.78 -13.02
CA ALA A 19 -7.00 3.54 -14.25
C ALA A 19 -8.18 3.34 -15.23
N GLY A 20 -8.81 2.16 -15.22
CA GLY A 20 -10.01 1.90 -16.02
C GLY A 20 -11.19 2.83 -15.67
N GLY A 21 -11.25 3.32 -14.43
CA GLY A 21 -12.24 4.31 -13.99
C GLY A 21 -12.14 5.65 -14.73
N VAL A 22 -10.99 5.97 -15.34
CA VAL A 22 -10.86 7.17 -16.18
C VAL A 22 -11.78 7.05 -17.40
N ALA A 23 -11.76 5.90 -18.09
CA ALA A 23 -12.55 5.72 -19.30
C ALA A 23 -14.06 5.74 -19.01
N THR A 24 -14.49 4.97 -18.01
CA THR A 24 -15.91 4.91 -17.64
C THR A 24 -16.42 6.20 -17.00
N GLY A 25 -15.58 6.90 -16.22
CA GLY A 25 -15.97 8.11 -15.50
C GLY A 25 -15.89 9.41 -16.31
N SER A 26 -15.07 9.47 -17.37
CA SER A 26 -14.89 10.69 -18.18
C SER A 26 -15.38 10.59 -19.63
N GLY A 27 -15.65 9.37 -20.11
CA GLY A 27 -15.94 9.11 -21.53
C GLY A 27 -14.70 9.13 -22.42
N TYR A 28 -13.50 9.27 -21.85
CA TYR A 28 -12.24 9.22 -22.59
C TYR A 28 -11.92 7.78 -23.02
N GLY A 29 -11.67 7.57 -24.31
CA GLY A 29 -11.41 6.23 -24.83
C GLY A 29 -10.19 5.59 -24.16
N PRO A 30 -10.26 4.32 -23.71
CA PRO A 30 -9.17 3.68 -22.96
C PRO A 30 -7.87 3.56 -23.78
N ARG A 31 -7.98 3.57 -25.11
CA ARG A 31 -6.83 3.57 -26.04
C ARG A 31 -6.03 4.87 -26.06
N HIS A 32 -6.54 5.94 -25.45
CA HIS A 32 -5.90 7.25 -25.44
C HIS A 32 -5.15 7.52 -24.12
N LEU A 33 -5.02 6.51 -23.25
CA LEU A 33 -4.22 6.60 -22.02
C LEU A 33 -2.74 6.33 -22.36
N ASP A 34 -1.96 7.41 -22.46
CA ASP A 34 -0.55 7.32 -22.86
C ASP A 34 0.39 6.92 -21.70
N TYR A 35 0.09 7.35 -20.47
CA TYR A 35 0.93 7.11 -19.30
C TYR A 35 0.12 7.03 -18.01
N VAL A 36 0.41 6.02 -17.18
CA VAL A 36 -0.23 5.83 -15.87
C VAL A 36 0.81 5.96 -14.76
N LEU A 37 0.79 7.08 -14.04
CA LEU A 37 1.67 7.31 -12.89
C LEU A 37 1.08 6.70 -11.61
N GLY A 38 1.75 5.70 -11.06
CA GLY A 38 1.42 5.14 -9.76
C GLY A 38 1.99 5.99 -8.61
N ILE A 39 1.13 6.50 -7.74
CA ILE A 39 1.58 7.19 -6.51
C ILE A 39 1.71 6.15 -5.40
N ILE A 40 2.92 5.98 -4.88
CA ILE A 40 3.20 5.10 -3.75
C ILE A 40 3.81 5.91 -2.61
N LYS A 41 3.53 5.49 -1.38
CA LYS A 41 4.18 6.03 -0.20
C LYS A 41 5.25 5.03 0.23
N ALA A 42 6.34 5.50 0.82
CA ALA A 42 7.43 4.64 1.31
C ALA A 42 7.01 3.65 2.41
N TYR A 43 5.83 3.85 3.00
CA TYR A 43 5.18 2.98 3.97
C TYR A 43 3.67 2.94 3.70
N CYS A 44 2.96 1.94 4.24
CA CYS A 44 1.54 1.80 4.02
C CYS A 44 0.74 2.50 5.12
N THR A 45 -0.42 3.04 4.74
CA THR A 45 -1.38 3.63 5.70
C THR A 45 -2.80 3.25 5.31
N ARG A 46 -3.67 3.06 6.30
CA ARG A 46 -5.09 2.78 6.08
C ARG A 46 -5.97 3.62 7.00
N VAL A 47 -7.00 4.22 6.41
CA VAL A 47 -8.10 4.86 7.13
C VAL A 47 -9.26 3.87 7.20
N GLY A 48 -9.89 3.76 8.37
CA GLY A 48 -11.02 2.85 8.57
C GLY A 48 -10.61 1.39 8.77
N SER A 49 -11.62 0.52 8.74
CA SER A 49 -11.49 -0.91 8.97
C SER A 49 -11.01 -1.66 7.72
N GLY A 50 -10.83 -2.97 7.87
CA GLY A 50 -10.41 -3.89 6.81
C GLY A 50 -8.99 -4.41 6.98
N PRO A 51 -8.62 -5.42 6.18
CA PRO A 51 -7.35 -6.10 6.33
C PRO A 51 -6.18 -5.16 6.02
N PHE A 52 -5.11 -5.31 6.80
CA PHE A 52 -3.87 -4.58 6.63
C PHE A 52 -2.72 -5.45 7.11
N THR A 53 -2.19 -6.27 6.20
CA THR A 53 -1.24 -7.34 6.54
C THR A 53 0.08 -6.81 7.10
N THR A 54 0.51 -5.63 6.65
CA THR A 54 1.77 -5.00 7.11
C THR A 54 1.58 -3.99 8.24
N GLU A 55 0.41 -3.97 8.88
CA GLU A 55 0.11 -3.05 9.98
C GLU A 55 1.06 -3.25 11.16
N LEU A 56 1.46 -2.12 11.75
CA LEU A 56 2.33 -2.06 12.91
C LEU A 56 1.54 -1.61 14.14
N PHE A 57 1.71 -2.37 15.22
CA PHE A 57 1.08 -2.13 16.52
C PHE A 57 2.10 -1.77 17.60
N ASP A 58 3.34 -1.52 17.20
CA ASP A 58 4.48 -1.20 18.05
C ASP A 58 4.89 0.28 17.93
N ASP A 59 5.95 0.66 18.65
CA ASP A 59 6.47 2.03 18.68
C ASP A 59 6.93 2.51 17.29
N VAL A 60 7.35 1.59 16.41
CA VAL A 60 7.70 1.92 15.02
C VAL A 60 6.48 2.43 14.27
N GLY A 61 5.34 1.75 14.39
CA GLY A 61 4.07 2.20 13.80
C GLY A 61 3.65 3.57 14.32
N ALA A 62 3.79 3.82 15.62
CA ALA A 62 3.48 5.10 16.25
C ALA A 62 4.44 6.22 15.77
N GLU A 63 5.73 5.92 15.63
CA GLU A 63 6.72 6.89 15.15
C GLU A 63 6.50 7.26 13.68
N ILE A 64 6.19 6.27 12.82
CA ILE A 64 5.81 6.51 11.42
C ILE A 64 4.57 7.40 11.35
N ALA A 65 3.54 7.13 12.17
CA ALA A 65 2.32 7.93 12.19
C ALA A 65 2.61 9.39 12.60
N ARG A 66 3.47 9.58 13.62
CA ARG A 66 3.87 10.90 14.10
C ARG A 66 4.70 11.67 13.08
N LYS A 67 5.80 11.09 12.57
CA LYS A 67 6.67 11.72 11.56
C LYS A 67 5.91 12.02 10.26
N GLY A 68 5.04 11.10 9.84
CA GLY A 68 4.25 11.24 8.62
C GLY A 68 3.02 12.14 8.74
N ASN A 69 2.73 12.68 9.93
CA ASN A 69 1.50 13.41 10.26
C ASN A 69 0.24 12.66 9.78
N GLU A 70 0.17 11.37 10.09
CA GLU A 70 -0.89 10.47 9.62
C GLU A 70 -2.12 10.52 10.52
N PHE A 71 -2.70 11.71 10.65
CA PHE A 71 -3.90 11.97 11.44
C PHE A 71 -5.04 12.48 10.56
N GLY A 72 -6.27 12.23 10.98
CA GLY A 72 -7.46 12.79 10.31
C GLY A 72 -7.44 14.32 10.40
N ALA A 73 -7.63 15.01 9.27
CA ALA A 73 -7.55 16.48 9.22
C ALA A 73 -8.56 17.19 10.14
N VAL A 74 -9.75 16.57 10.33
CA VAL A 74 -10.81 17.12 11.19
C VAL A 74 -10.82 16.46 12.56
N THR A 75 -10.87 15.13 12.59
CA THR A 75 -11.05 14.37 13.84
C THR A 75 -9.77 14.15 14.64
N GLY A 76 -8.60 14.38 14.04
CA GLY A 76 -7.31 14.05 14.64
C GLY A 76 -7.07 12.55 14.85
N ARG A 77 -7.98 11.67 14.40
CA ARG A 77 -7.86 10.23 14.62
C ARG A 77 -6.61 9.69 13.91
N PRO A 78 -5.74 8.90 14.57
CA PRO A 78 -4.59 8.31 13.93
C PRO A 78 -5.01 7.34 12.83
N ARG A 79 -4.30 7.39 11.70
CA ARG A 79 -4.40 6.39 10.65
C ARG A 79 -3.57 5.17 11.04
N ARG A 80 -4.03 4.00 10.63
CA ARG A 80 -3.26 2.76 10.78
C ARG A 80 -2.03 2.88 9.90
N CYS A 81 -0.86 2.52 10.42
CA CYS A 81 0.42 2.61 9.71
C CYS A 81 1.08 1.23 9.65
N GLY A 82 1.86 0.99 8.61
CA GLY A 82 2.48 -0.30 8.36
C GLY A 82 3.66 -0.20 7.40
N TRP A 83 4.46 -1.26 7.34
CA TRP A 83 5.58 -1.33 6.40
C TRP A 83 5.12 -1.33 4.94
N PHE A 84 6.04 -1.00 4.04
CA PHE A 84 5.78 -1.05 2.60
C PHE A 84 5.38 -2.47 2.16
N ASP A 85 4.33 -2.56 1.36
CA ASP A 85 3.79 -3.82 0.86
C ASP A 85 3.99 -3.94 -0.66
N ALA A 86 5.07 -4.61 -1.06
CA ALA A 86 5.39 -4.81 -2.47
C ALA A 86 4.44 -5.79 -3.15
N VAL A 87 3.82 -6.72 -2.41
CA VAL A 87 2.84 -7.66 -2.98
C VAL A 87 1.58 -6.90 -3.43
N ALA A 88 1.08 -6.00 -2.57
CA ALA A 88 -0.04 -5.13 -2.91
C ALA A 88 0.30 -4.17 -4.06
N VAL A 89 1.53 -3.63 -4.10
CA VAL A 89 1.98 -2.77 -5.21
C VAL A 89 2.05 -3.54 -6.53
N ARG A 90 2.60 -4.76 -6.56
CA ARG A 90 2.62 -5.59 -7.79
C ARG A 90 1.23 -5.84 -8.34
N ARG A 91 0.25 -6.08 -7.47
CA ARG A 91 -1.16 -6.19 -7.86
C ARG A 91 -1.68 -4.88 -8.49
N ALA A 92 -1.35 -3.72 -7.89
CA ALA A 92 -1.72 -2.43 -8.45
C ALA A 92 -1.07 -2.17 -9.83
N VAL A 93 0.19 -2.60 -10.03
CA VAL A 93 0.86 -2.54 -11.35
C VAL A 93 0.07 -3.31 -12.39
N GLN A 94 -0.26 -4.57 -12.09
CA GLN A 94 -0.97 -5.45 -13.01
C GLN A 94 -2.35 -4.90 -13.41
N ILE A 95 -3.12 -4.39 -12.44
CA ILE A 95 -4.50 -3.92 -12.71
C ILE A 95 -4.50 -2.61 -13.51
N ASN A 96 -3.53 -1.72 -13.27
CA ASN A 96 -3.56 -0.36 -13.81
C ASN A 96 -2.63 -0.16 -15.01
N SER A 97 -1.84 -1.17 -15.39
CA SER A 97 -0.80 -1.03 -16.42
C SER A 97 0.13 0.16 -16.11
N ILE A 98 0.61 0.25 -14.86
CA ILE A 98 1.41 1.37 -14.37
C ILE A 98 2.67 1.55 -15.22
N SER A 99 2.89 2.76 -15.73
CA SER A 99 4.04 3.11 -16.57
C SER A 99 5.24 3.58 -15.75
N GLY A 100 5.00 4.15 -14.57
CA GLY A 100 6.07 4.52 -13.64
C GLY A 100 5.53 4.91 -12.27
N PHE A 101 6.44 5.13 -11.31
CA PHE A 101 6.08 5.41 -9.93
C PHE A 101 6.59 6.78 -9.47
N CYS A 102 5.78 7.44 -8.65
CA CYS A 102 6.21 8.53 -7.79
C CYS A 102 6.18 8.02 -6.34
N MET A 103 7.35 7.90 -5.71
CA MET A 103 7.47 7.51 -4.32
C MET A 103 7.51 8.74 -3.42
N THR A 104 6.63 8.76 -2.43
CA THR A 104 6.40 9.91 -1.54
C THR A 104 6.71 9.55 -0.08
N LYS A 105 6.98 10.59 0.71
CA LYS A 105 7.24 10.50 2.16
C LYS A 105 8.38 9.55 2.53
N LEU A 106 9.46 9.57 1.75
CA LEU A 106 10.65 8.75 2.04
C LEU A 106 11.39 9.28 3.29
N ASP A 107 11.38 10.59 3.49
CA ASP A 107 11.90 11.33 4.66
C ASP A 107 11.33 10.84 6.00
N VAL A 108 10.10 10.32 6.02
CA VAL A 108 9.48 9.77 7.23
C VAL A 108 10.25 8.56 7.77
N LEU A 109 10.95 7.84 6.90
CA LEU A 109 11.73 6.66 7.25
C LEU A 109 13.16 6.98 7.70
N ASP A 110 13.52 8.25 7.79
CA ASP A 110 14.84 8.64 8.31
C ASP A 110 14.98 8.35 9.80
N GLY A 111 16.17 7.90 10.19
CA GLY A 111 16.52 7.59 11.58
C GLY A 111 16.11 6.20 12.06
N PHE A 112 15.37 5.42 11.26
CA PHE A 112 15.13 4.01 11.56
C PHE A 112 16.39 3.19 11.29
N LYS A 113 16.78 2.33 12.23
CA LYS A 113 17.96 1.45 12.08
C LYS A 113 17.75 0.41 10.97
N GLU A 114 16.53 -0.06 10.85
CA GLU A 114 16.16 -1.13 9.93
C GLU A 114 14.78 -0.86 9.33
N LEU A 115 14.67 -1.09 8.03
CA LEU A 115 13.42 -1.03 7.29
C LEU A 115 12.99 -2.44 6.91
N LYS A 116 11.68 -2.68 6.92
CA LYS A 116 11.11 -3.94 6.46
C LYS A 116 10.21 -3.69 5.27
N ILE A 117 10.30 -4.58 4.29
CA ILE A 117 9.48 -4.56 3.07
C ILE A 117 8.80 -5.91 2.94
N CYS A 118 7.47 -5.92 2.83
CA CYS A 118 6.74 -7.17 2.56
C CYS A 118 6.91 -7.55 1.10
N VAL A 119 7.49 -8.71 0.84
CA VAL A 119 7.78 -9.19 -0.52
C VAL A 119 6.95 -10.41 -0.91
N ALA A 120 6.36 -11.10 0.07
CA ALA A 120 5.47 -12.24 -0.13
C ALA A 120 4.53 -12.40 1.06
N TYR A 121 3.43 -13.11 0.84
CA TYR A 121 2.53 -13.55 1.91
C TYR A 121 2.67 -15.06 2.12
N LYS A 122 2.52 -15.48 3.37
CA LYS A 122 2.41 -16.88 3.77
C LYS A 122 0.96 -17.20 4.03
N MET A 123 0.41 -18.09 3.20
CA MET A 123 -0.94 -18.63 3.31
C MET A 123 -1.06 -19.56 4.54
N PRO A 124 -2.28 -19.83 5.04
CA PRO A 124 -2.50 -20.73 6.18
C PRO A 124 -1.96 -22.15 5.97
N ASN A 125 -1.97 -22.63 4.73
CA ASN A 125 -1.40 -23.93 4.34
C ASN A 125 0.15 -23.91 4.24
N GLY A 126 0.80 -22.84 4.67
CA GLY A 126 2.26 -22.67 4.64
C GLY A 126 2.82 -22.21 3.29
N LYS A 127 2.01 -22.16 2.22
CA LYS A 127 2.46 -21.74 0.89
C LYS A 127 2.85 -20.27 0.89
N ILE A 128 4.01 -19.95 0.30
CA ILE A 128 4.45 -18.58 0.05
C ILE A 128 3.91 -18.15 -1.31
N VAL A 129 3.25 -16.99 -1.35
CA VAL A 129 2.66 -16.41 -2.56
C VAL A 129 3.09 -14.96 -2.74
N GLU A 130 3.30 -14.57 -3.98
CA GLU A 130 3.73 -13.21 -4.35
C GLU A 130 2.59 -12.37 -4.95
N TYR A 131 1.37 -12.90 -4.92
CA TYR A 131 0.14 -12.25 -5.36
C TYR A 131 -0.79 -11.99 -4.18
N ALA A 132 -1.54 -10.88 -4.27
CA ALA A 132 -2.51 -10.48 -3.27
C ALA A 132 -3.87 -11.16 -3.49
N PRO A 133 -4.54 -11.69 -2.44
CA PRO A 133 -5.89 -12.24 -2.55
C PRO A 133 -6.94 -11.22 -3.01
N LEU A 134 -8.10 -11.72 -3.46
CA LEU A 134 -9.21 -10.89 -3.92
C LEU A 134 -10.05 -10.36 -2.73
N ALA A 135 -10.75 -11.24 -2.02
CA ALA A 135 -11.71 -10.84 -1.00
C ALA A 135 -11.05 -10.63 0.36
N ALA A 136 -11.54 -9.67 1.17
CA ALA A 136 -10.94 -9.32 2.46
C ALA A 136 -10.82 -10.50 3.44
N LYS A 137 -11.72 -11.49 3.35
CA LYS A 137 -11.65 -12.71 4.16
C LYS A 137 -10.32 -13.46 4.00
N ASP A 138 -9.78 -13.47 2.79
CA ASP A 138 -8.58 -14.22 2.43
C ASP A 138 -7.30 -13.49 2.87
N TRP A 139 -7.41 -12.20 3.19
CA TRP A 139 -6.30 -11.39 3.71
C TRP A 139 -6.07 -11.56 5.20
N LYS A 140 -7.13 -11.82 5.98
CA LYS A 140 -7.08 -11.88 7.45
C LYS A 140 -6.20 -13.01 8.00
N VAL A 141 -5.94 -14.01 7.17
CA VAL A 141 -5.25 -15.24 7.55
C VAL A 141 -3.81 -15.29 7.02
N LEU A 142 -3.32 -14.18 6.48
CA LEU A 142 -1.98 -14.09 5.91
C LEU A 142 -0.96 -13.65 6.94
N ASN A 143 0.15 -14.38 7.00
CA ASN A 143 1.37 -13.90 7.65
C ASN A 143 2.26 -13.23 6.60
N GLN A 144 2.94 -12.16 7.00
CA GLN A 144 3.85 -11.42 6.11
C GLN A 144 5.24 -12.05 6.08
N PHE A 145 5.84 -12.14 4.88
CA PHE A 145 7.26 -12.40 4.71
C PHE A 145 7.98 -11.06 4.45
N MET A 146 8.78 -10.64 5.42
CA MET A 146 9.46 -9.35 5.40
C MET A 146 10.91 -9.51 5.01
N LYS A 147 11.34 -8.76 3.99
CA LYS A 147 12.76 -8.54 3.72
C LYS A 147 13.24 -7.36 4.54
N GLN A 148 14.32 -7.54 5.28
CA GLN A 148 14.95 -6.51 6.10
C GLN A 148 16.05 -5.81 5.30
N CYS A 149 16.06 -4.48 5.35
CA CYS A 149 17.08 -3.63 4.76
C CYS A 149 17.71 -2.80 5.89
N ARG A 150 19.03 -2.85 6.04
CA ARG A 150 19.75 -1.96 6.95
C ARG A 150 19.89 -0.59 6.30
N VAL A 151 19.52 0.47 7.02
CA VAL A 151 19.67 1.85 6.54
C VAL A 151 21.13 2.25 6.76
N GLY A 152 21.96 2.04 5.73
CA GLY A 152 23.40 2.32 5.75
C GLY A 152 23.92 3.07 4.53
N LEU A 153 23.06 3.41 3.57
CA LEU A 153 23.37 4.41 2.55
C LEU A 153 22.57 5.67 2.85
N LYS A 154 23.24 6.83 2.81
CA LYS A 154 22.59 8.15 2.80
C LYS A 154 21.44 8.12 1.78
N ILE A 155 20.20 8.12 2.27
CA ILE A 155 18.99 8.16 1.43
C ILE A 155 18.64 9.60 1.01
N LEU A 156 19.37 10.61 1.47
CA LEU A 156 19.13 12.01 1.11
C LEU A 156 20.42 12.75 0.77
N SER A 157 20.70 12.83 -0.53
CA SER A 157 21.28 14.01 -1.18
C SER A 157 20.94 13.94 -2.67
N VAL A 158 19.78 14.48 -3.02
CA VAL A 158 19.53 15.09 -4.34
C VAL A 158 19.62 16.59 -4.16
#